data_AF-A0A7Y3DFJ2-F1
#
_entry.id   AF-A0A7Y3DFJ2-F1
#
_cell.length_a   1.000
_cell.length_b   1.000
_cell.length_c   1.000
_cell.angle_alpha   90.00
_cell.angle_beta   90.00
_cell.angle_gamma   90.00
#
_symmetry.space_group_name_H-M   'P 1'
#
loop_
_entity.id
_entity.type
_entity.pdbx_description
1 polymer ?
#
loop_
_entity_poly.entity_id
_entity_poly.type
_entity_poly.pdbx_seq_one_letter_code
_entity_poly.pdbx_strand_id
1 'polypeptide(L)'
;MSRLEAALSALAERGDPIGPDVLLRKIEEQMTGESARELVALTTKGRAMQNMPTTTEPMAWWRRPRVALGAGFVALVVAVLLVVSLSGPDEPDAAGSPEEVLTEYRDAYNAGDIDAIMALFTDQSTVTGFPGEDLEPRPPTTGIDALRLVHLFDLSHAANEDAYTFYNIEVNGTTITWDHEWKSNEGLRGCGQGHSAVVEDGKFASWVFAEFGFC
;
A
#
# COMPACT_ATOMS: atom_id res chain seq x y z
N MET A 1 18.31 -17.07 1.06
CA MET A 1 17.77 -17.00 -0.30
C MET A 1 16.91 -18.22 -0.55
N SER A 2 15.59 -18.02 -0.62
CA SER A 2 14.61 -19.08 -0.89
C SER A 2 14.69 -19.55 -2.35
N ARG A 3 14.17 -20.74 -2.67
CA ARG A 3 14.11 -21.22 -4.06
C ARG A 3 13.30 -20.28 -4.97
N LEU A 4 12.30 -19.61 -4.40
CA LEU A 4 11.47 -18.63 -5.09
C LEU A 4 12.28 -17.36 -5.44
N GLU A 5 13.06 -16.83 -4.50
CA GLU A 5 13.93 -15.67 -4.72
C GLU A 5 14.99 -15.94 -5.79
N ALA A 6 15.60 -17.13 -5.78
CA ALA A 6 16.58 -17.53 -6.80
C ALA A 6 15.92 -17.66 -8.19
N ALA A 7 14.69 -18.16 -8.26
CA ALA A 7 13.94 -18.29 -9.51
C ALA A 7 13.49 -16.94 -10.08
N LEU A 8 13.07 -16.00 -9.22
CA LEU A 8 12.70 -14.63 -9.60
C LEU A 8 13.94 -13.83 -10.06
N SER A 9 15.06 -13.92 -9.34
CA SER A 9 16.33 -13.30 -9.76
C SER A 9 16.82 -13.79 -11.11
N ALA A 10 16.83 -15.11 -11.34
CA ALA A 10 17.27 -15.70 -12.61
C ALA A 10 16.36 -15.34 -13.80
N LEU A 11 15.13 -14.89 -13.54
CA LEU A 11 14.21 -14.40 -14.56
C LEU A 11 14.41 -12.91 -14.84
N ALA A 12 14.63 -12.09 -13.80
CA ALA A 12 14.94 -10.68 -13.94
C ALA A 12 16.23 -10.45 -14.76
N GLU A 13 17.24 -11.31 -14.59
CA GLU A 13 18.49 -11.27 -15.37
C GLU A 13 18.31 -11.52 -16.87
N ARG A 14 17.16 -12.08 -17.31
CA ARG A 14 16.90 -12.38 -18.73
C ARG A 14 16.30 -11.20 -19.51
N GLY A 15 15.86 -10.13 -18.84
CA GLY A 15 15.39 -8.90 -19.48
C GLY A 15 14.10 -9.03 -20.31
N ASP A 16 13.47 -10.20 -20.34
CA ASP A 16 12.18 -10.40 -21.00
C ASP A 16 11.04 -10.03 -20.04
N PRO A 17 10.06 -9.21 -20.46
CA PRO A 17 8.88 -8.94 -19.65
C PRO A 17 8.13 -10.25 -19.40
N ILE A 18 8.08 -10.65 -18.12
CA ILE A 18 7.42 -11.89 -17.71
C ILE A 18 5.92 -11.64 -17.79
N GLY A 19 5.27 -12.18 -18.82
CA GLY A 19 3.82 -12.22 -18.86
C GLY A 19 3.27 -12.94 -17.62
N PRO A 20 2.16 -12.48 -17.03
CA PRO A 20 1.62 -13.00 -15.76
C PRO A 20 1.44 -14.52 -15.75
N ASP A 21 1.13 -15.13 -16.90
CA ASP A 21 1.02 -16.59 -17.06
C ASP A 21 2.34 -17.35 -16.81
N VAL A 22 3.48 -16.76 -17.16
CA VAL A 22 4.80 -17.38 -16.99
C VAL A 22 5.23 -17.30 -15.53
N LEU A 23 4.91 -16.20 -14.84
CA LEU A 23 5.16 -16.02 -13.42
C LEU A 23 4.33 -17.03 -12.60
N LEU A 24 3.05 -17.15 -12.93
CA LEU A 24 2.10 -18.05 -12.29
C LEU A 24 2.51 -19.51 -12.35
N ARG A 25 2.82 -20.00 -13.56
CA ARG A 25 3.28 -21.38 -13.76
C ARG A 25 4.57 -21.69 -13.00
N LYS A 26 5.47 -20.69 -12.86
CA LYS A 26 6.70 -20.89 -12.08
C LYS A 26 6.46 -20.88 -10.58
N ILE A 27 5.50 -20.09 -10.11
CA ILE A 27 5.06 -20.14 -8.72
C ILE A 27 4.43 -21.52 -8.43
N GLU A 28 3.58 -22.04 -9.32
CA GLU A 28 3.03 -23.40 -9.26
C GLU A 28 4.10 -24.50 -9.23
N GLU A 29 5.14 -24.38 -10.06
CA GLU A 29 6.22 -25.37 -10.14
C GLU A 29 7.13 -25.37 -8.90
N GLN A 30 7.29 -24.24 -8.22
CA GLN A 30 8.23 -24.08 -7.11
C GLN A 30 7.59 -24.12 -5.73
N MET A 31 6.30 -23.79 -5.62
CA MET A 31 5.55 -23.89 -4.37
C MET A 31 4.75 -25.19 -4.36
N THR A 32 5.13 -26.14 -3.51
CA THR A 32 4.29 -27.32 -3.21
C THR A 32 3.45 -27.03 -1.98
N GLY A 33 2.13 -27.20 -2.07
CA GLY A 33 1.24 -27.15 -0.92
C GLY A 33 0.01 -26.26 -1.12
N GLU A 34 -0.64 -25.94 -0.01
CA GLU A 34 -1.92 -25.21 0.03
C GLU A 34 -1.76 -23.75 -0.41
N SER A 35 -0.68 -23.08 -0.01
CA SER A 35 -0.39 -21.68 -0.37
C SER A 35 -0.17 -21.47 -1.87
N ALA A 36 0.34 -22.47 -2.59
CA ALA A 36 0.48 -22.40 -4.05
C ALA A 36 -0.89 -22.42 -4.74
N ARG A 37 -1.79 -23.25 -4.23
CA ARG A 37 -3.16 -23.37 -4.77
C ARG A 37 -3.98 -22.12 -4.48
N GLU A 38 -3.80 -21.51 -3.32
CA GLU A 38 -4.43 -20.22 -3.00
C GLU A 38 -3.96 -19.11 -3.93
N LEU A 39 -2.65 -19.01 -4.21
CA LEU A 39 -2.13 -17.97 -5.09
C LEU A 39 -2.58 -18.12 -6.56
N VAL A 40 -2.68 -19.36 -7.04
CA VAL A 40 -3.21 -19.68 -8.38
C VAL A 40 -4.71 -19.40 -8.47
N ALA A 41 -5.46 -19.70 -7.41
CA ALA A 41 -6.87 -19.38 -7.35
C ALA A 41 -7.10 -17.86 -7.41
N LEU A 42 -6.32 -17.09 -6.66
CA LEU A 42 -6.38 -15.61 -6.62
C LEU A 42 -6.12 -14.98 -7.98
N THR A 43 -5.12 -15.47 -8.70
CA THR A 43 -4.74 -14.94 -10.03
C THR A 43 -5.68 -15.37 -11.15
N THR A 44 -6.13 -16.62 -11.15
CA THR A 44 -7.11 -17.12 -12.14
C THR A 44 -8.43 -16.36 -12.03
N LYS A 45 -8.84 -15.98 -10.80
CA LYS A 45 -10.07 -15.23 -10.55
C LYS A 45 -9.93 -13.73 -10.76
N GLY A 46 -8.75 -13.14 -10.52
CA GLY A 46 -8.40 -11.78 -10.95
C GLY A 46 -8.61 -11.54 -12.46
N ARG A 47 -8.21 -12.51 -13.29
CA ARG A 47 -8.45 -12.48 -14.76
C ARG A 47 -9.94 -12.51 -15.13
N ALA A 48 -10.81 -13.09 -14.30
CA ALA A 48 -12.25 -13.09 -14.53
C ALA A 48 -12.87 -11.71 -14.27
N MET A 49 -12.33 -10.93 -13.32
CA MET A 49 -12.80 -9.57 -13.01
C MET A 49 -12.45 -8.56 -14.11
N GLN A 50 -11.31 -8.74 -14.80
CA GLN A 50 -10.91 -7.90 -15.94
C GLN A 50 -11.86 -8.00 -17.16
N ASN A 51 -12.72 -9.02 -17.21
CA ASN A 51 -13.66 -9.25 -18.31
C ASN A 51 -15.11 -8.87 -17.94
N MET A 52 -15.35 -8.22 -16.79
CA MET A 52 -16.70 -7.75 -16.44
C MET A 52 -17.10 -6.52 -17.28
N PRO A 53 -18.35 -6.46 -17.77
CA PRO A 53 -18.83 -5.31 -18.52
C PRO A 53 -18.85 -4.06 -17.64
N THR A 54 -18.16 -3.01 -18.08
CA THR A 54 -18.15 -1.68 -17.46
C THR A 54 -19.50 -1.00 -17.68
N THR A 55 -20.47 -1.24 -16.80
CA THR A 55 -21.70 -0.45 -16.78
C THR A 55 -21.41 0.91 -16.15
N THR A 56 -21.12 1.89 -17.01
CA THR A 56 -20.94 3.31 -16.67
C THR A 56 -22.29 3.94 -16.29
N GLU A 57 -22.70 3.86 -15.03
CA GLU A 57 -23.63 4.85 -14.47
C GLU A 57 -22.94 5.61 -13.33
N PRO A 58 -22.78 6.94 -13.45
CA PRO A 58 -22.19 7.75 -12.37
C PRO A 58 -23.17 7.84 -11.21
N MET A 59 -22.84 7.19 -10.10
CA MET A 59 -23.63 7.25 -8.87
C MET A 59 -23.47 8.61 -8.16
N ALA A 60 -24.53 9.41 -8.17
CA ALA A 60 -24.59 10.82 -7.76
C ALA A 60 -24.72 11.07 -6.24
N TRP A 61 -24.14 10.24 -5.37
CA TRP A 61 -24.32 10.35 -3.90
C TRP A 61 -23.24 11.16 -3.14
N TRP A 62 -22.25 11.75 -3.81
CA TRP A 62 -21.03 12.28 -3.17
C TRP A 62 -21.02 13.76 -2.75
N ARG A 63 -22.16 14.46 -2.63
CA ARG A 63 -22.19 15.82 -2.08
C ARG A 63 -22.35 15.80 -0.55
N ARG A 64 -21.25 15.65 0.19
CA ARG A 64 -21.22 16.03 1.61
C ARG A 64 -21.04 17.56 1.76
N PRO A 65 -21.77 18.22 2.66
CA PRO A 65 -21.66 19.67 2.88
C PRO A 65 -20.34 20.03 3.56
N ARG A 66 -19.64 21.03 3.01
CA ARG A 66 -18.47 21.67 3.63
C ARG A 66 -18.90 22.35 4.93
N VAL A 67 -18.39 21.88 6.07
CA VAL A 67 -18.56 22.58 7.35
C VAL A 67 -17.47 23.65 7.44
N ALA A 68 -17.88 24.92 7.44
CA ALA A 68 -16.98 26.05 7.63
C ALA A 68 -16.60 26.15 9.11
N LEU A 69 -15.38 25.74 9.46
CA LEU A 69 -14.80 25.98 10.78
C LEU A 69 -14.07 27.33 10.77
N GLY A 70 -14.53 28.19 11.67
CA GLY A 70 -14.20 29.60 11.75
C GLY A 70 -12.78 29.91 12.22
N ALA A 71 -12.36 31.10 11.85
CA ALA A 71 -11.14 31.76 12.26
C ALA A 71 -11.09 32.06 13.77
N GLY A 72 -9.90 31.91 14.36
CA GLY A 72 -9.45 32.76 15.47
C GLY A 72 -9.01 32.05 16.75
N PHE A 73 -7.70 31.96 16.96
CA PHE A 73 -7.03 32.10 18.28
C PHE A 73 -5.52 32.28 18.04
N VAL A 74 -5.05 33.52 17.84
CA VAL A 74 -4.39 34.37 18.85
C VAL A 74 -3.08 33.78 19.41
N ALA A 75 -1.99 34.16 18.74
CA ALA A 75 -0.69 34.65 19.21
C ALA A 75 -0.21 34.48 20.68
N LEU A 76 1.12 34.21 20.78
CA LEU A 76 2.10 34.83 21.69
C LEU A 76 2.35 34.22 23.09
N VAL A 77 3.41 33.40 23.23
CA VAL A 77 4.40 33.52 24.34
C VAL A 77 5.79 33.11 23.81
N VAL A 78 6.66 34.11 23.65
CA VAL A 78 8.10 33.97 23.37
C VAL A 78 8.86 34.15 24.68
N ALA A 79 9.94 33.38 24.82
CA ALA A 79 11.05 33.53 25.78
C ALA A 79 10.81 33.07 27.23
N VAL A 80 11.47 31.96 27.60
CA VAL A 80 12.57 31.87 28.58
C VAL A 80 12.72 30.39 28.96
N LEU A 81 13.76 29.72 28.46
CA LEU A 81 14.49 28.64 29.14
C LEU A 81 15.64 28.17 28.24
N LEU A 82 16.69 28.99 28.26
CA LEU A 82 18.00 28.64 27.74
C LEU A 82 18.82 28.08 28.91
N VAL A 83 19.47 26.93 28.65
CA VAL A 83 20.58 26.30 29.40
C VAL A 83 20.19 25.25 30.47
N VAL A 84 20.11 23.99 30.02
CA VAL A 84 20.93 22.89 30.56
C VAL A 84 21.50 22.13 29.38
N SER A 85 22.82 21.94 29.41
CA SER A 85 23.64 21.25 28.44
C SER A 85 23.84 19.78 28.86
N LEU A 86 24.35 18.98 27.92
CA LEU A 86 25.13 17.74 28.07
C LEU A 86 24.39 16.42 27.78
N SER A 87 24.84 15.80 26.68
CA SER A 87 24.72 14.38 26.37
C SER A 87 23.29 13.87 26.29
N GLY A 88 22.60 14.26 25.23
CA GLY A 88 21.39 13.54 24.84
C GLY A 88 21.75 12.05 24.68
N PRO A 89 20.97 11.11 25.24
CA PRO A 89 21.03 9.74 24.75
C PRO A 89 20.91 9.83 23.23
N ASP A 90 21.70 9.06 22.47
CA ASP A 90 21.57 8.96 21.01
C ASP A 90 20.09 9.05 20.68
N GLU A 91 19.65 10.21 20.16
CA GLU A 91 18.25 10.39 19.79
C GLU A 91 18.02 9.25 18.81
N PRO A 92 17.17 8.27 19.13
CA PRO A 92 16.94 7.17 18.22
C PRO A 92 16.59 7.84 16.91
N ASP A 93 17.38 7.58 15.86
CA ASP A 93 17.29 8.22 14.54
C ASP A 93 15.84 8.53 14.29
N ALA A 94 15.48 9.83 14.38
CA ALA A 94 14.12 10.26 14.61
C ALA A 94 13.23 9.51 13.63
N ALA A 95 12.45 8.56 14.16
CA ALA A 95 11.61 7.69 13.39
C ALA A 95 10.84 8.56 12.39
N GLY A 96 10.97 8.25 11.09
CA GLY A 96 10.42 9.07 10.02
C GLY A 96 8.96 9.44 10.33
N SER A 97 8.61 10.70 10.09
CA SER A 97 7.25 11.18 10.32
C SER A 97 6.25 10.35 9.47
N PRO A 98 4.98 10.19 9.88
CA PRO A 98 4.03 9.40 9.11
C PRO A 98 3.90 9.83 7.64
N GLU A 99 4.08 11.11 7.34
CA GLU A 99 4.07 11.67 5.98
C GLU A 99 5.31 11.27 5.16
N GLU A 100 6.49 11.23 5.79
CA GLU A 100 7.72 10.74 5.17
C GLU A 100 7.59 9.25 4.85
N VAL A 101 7.09 8.43 5.79
CA VAL A 101 6.87 6.99 5.59
C VAL A 101 5.89 6.73 4.44
N LEU A 102 4.79 7.50 4.36
CA LEU A 102 3.84 7.39 3.23
C LEU A 102 4.46 7.84 1.91
N THR A 103 5.30 8.87 1.93
CA THR A 103 6.02 9.34 0.74
C THR A 103 7.01 8.28 0.24
N GLU A 104 7.80 7.69 1.13
CA GLU A 104 8.73 6.60 0.82
C GLU A 104 7.98 5.37 0.28
N TYR A 105 6.82 5.04 0.85
CA TYR A 105 5.98 3.97 0.34
C TYR A 105 5.55 4.23 -1.10
N ARG A 106 5.05 5.44 -1.40
CA ARG A 106 4.62 5.80 -2.76
C ARG A 106 5.77 5.62 -3.75
N ASP A 107 6.94 6.12 -3.39
CA ASP A 107 8.10 6.13 -4.27
C ASP A 107 8.61 4.70 -4.49
N ALA A 108 8.67 3.86 -3.45
CA ALA A 108 8.98 2.44 -3.55
C ALA A 108 7.95 1.68 -4.41
N TYR A 109 6.66 1.97 -4.23
CA TYR A 109 5.59 1.37 -5.01
C TYR A 109 5.71 1.72 -6.49
N ASN A 110 5.87 3.01 -6.82
CA ASN A 110 6.02 3.47 -8.20
C ASN A 110 7.32 2.98 -8.86
N ALA A 111 8.35 2.63 -8.07
CA ALA A 111 9.55 1.96 -8.56
C ALA A 111 9.40 0.44 -8.71
N GLY A 112 8.29 -0.14 -8.26
CA GLY A 112 8.09 -1.60 -8.20
C GLY A 112 9.02 -2.32 -7.22
N ASP A 113 9.59 -1.60 -6.25
CA ASP A 113 10.55 -2.12 -5.29
C ASP A 113 9.85 -2.75 -4.08
N ILE A 114 9.49 -4.03 -4.23
CA ILE A 114 8.81 -4.78 -3.18
C ILE A 114 9.65 -4.89 -1.88
N ASP A 115 10.98 -4.88 -1.96
CA ASP A 115 11.83 -4.98 -0.78
C ASP A 115 11.82 -3.67 0.01
N ALA A 116 11.88 -2.53 -0.69
CA ALA A 116 11.71 -1.21 -0.07
C ALA A 116 10.30 -1.04 0.53
N ILE A 117 9.24 -1.48 -0.16
CA ILE A 117 7.88 -1.47 0.40
C ILE A 117 7.84 -2.28 1.71
N MET A 118 8.36 -3.50 1.72
CA MET A 118 8.34 -4.35 2.92
C MET A 118 9.18 -3.80 4.06
N ALA A 119 10.26 -3.07 3.79
CA ALA A 119 11.07 -2.43 4.83
C ALA A 119 10.29 -1.39 5.66
N LEU A 120 9.24 -0.80 5.07
CA LEU A 120 8.35 0.18 5.71
C LEU A 120 7.27 -0.44 6.59
N PHE A 121 7.17 -1.77 6.67
CA PHE A 121 6.26 -2.45 7.59
C PHE A 121 7.03 -3.05 8.78
N THR A 122 6.38 -3.10 9.93
CA THR A 122 6.84 -3.90 11.07
C THR A 122 6.65 -5.39 10.79
N ASP A 123 7.39 -6.26 11.50
CA ASP A 123 7.25 -7.71 11.36
C ASP A 123 5.85 -8.22 11.73
N GLN A 124 5.08 -7.44 12.51
CA GLN A 124 3.74 -7.79 13.00
C GLN A 124 2.64 -6.95 12.35
N SER A 125 2.94 -6.25 11.27
CA SER A 125 1.97 -5.34 10.67
C SER A 125 0.72 -6.06 10.18
N THR A 126 -0.41 -5.36 10.28
CA THR A 126 -1.71 -5.87 9.84
C THR A 126 -2.28 -5.02 8.71
N VAL A 127 -2.74 -5.67 7.65
CA VAL A 127 -3.51 -5.06 6.55
C VAL A 127 -4.95 -5.56 6.58
N THR A 128 -5.90 -4.64 6.48
CA THR A 128 -7.34 -4.94 6.32
C THR A 128 -7.94 -4.21 5.13
N GLY A 129 -9.09 -4.69 4.64
CA GLY A 129 -9.86 -4.03 3.58
C GLY A 129 -9.27 -4.16 2.17
N PHE A 130 -8.22 -4.96 1.97
CA PHE A 130 -7.61 -5.11 0.63
C PHE A 130 -8.64 -5.59 -0.40
N PRO A 131 -8.83 -4.87 -1.52
CA PRO A 131 -9.83 -5.20 -2.53
C PRO A 131 -9.48 -6.52 -3.20
N GLY A 132 -10.43 -7.45 -3.24
CA GLY A 132 -10.20 -8.77 -3.79
C GLY A 132 -11.36 -9.69 -3.47
N GLU A 133 -12.32 -9.72 -4.40
CA GLU A 133 -13.50 -10.58 -4.47
C GLU A 133 -14.63 -10.25 -3.50
N ASP A 134 -15.81 -10.12 -4.10
CA ASP A 134 -17.10 -10.24 -3.45
C ASP A 134 -17.09 -11.42 -2.47
N LEU A 135 -17.71 -11.23 -1.30
CA LEU A 135 -18.11 -12.21 -0.29
C LEU A 135 -17.19 -12.30 0.95
N GLU A 136 -17.73 -11.75 2.05
CA GLU A 136 -17.34 -11.88 3.46
C GLU A 136 -16.17 -11.03 3.99
N PRO A 137 -16.22 -10.61 5.28
CA PRO A 137 -15.09 -9.92 5.92
C PRO A 137 -13.88 -10.84 5.92
N ARG A 138 -12.84 -10.50 5.16
CA ARG A 138 -11.56 -11.21 5.22
C ARG A 138 -10.92 -10.98 6.59
N PRO A 139 -10.32 -12.03 7.19
CA PRO A 139 -9.47 -11.81 8.35
C PRO A 139 -8.32 -10.86 7.98
N PRO A 140 -7.81 -10.06 8.94
CA PRO A 140 -6.65 -9.22 8.71
C PRO A 140 -5.46 -10.04 8.20
N THR A 141 -4.78 -9.54 7.17
CA THR A 141 -3.50 -10.10 6.72
C THR A 141 -2.43 -9.63 7.69
N THR A 142 -1.77 -10.56 8.39
CA THR A 142 -0.79 -10.23 9.44
C THR A 142 0.55 -10.85 9.12
N GLY A 143 1.63 -10.07 9.34
CA GLY A 143 3.01 -10.53 9.19
C GLY A 143 3.58 -10.33 7.79
N ILE A 144 4.89 -10.10 7.73
CA ILE A 144 5.56 -9.57 6.52
C ILE A 144 5.43 -10.46 5.29
N ASP A 145 5.48 -11.78 5.44
CA ASP A 145 5.37 -12.72 4.32
C ASP A 145 4.00 -12.65 3.65
N ALA A 146 2.94 -12.54 4.44
CA ALA A 146 1.57 -12.44 3.94
C ALA A 146 1.31 -11.07 3.29
N LEU A 147 1.84 -10.00 3.91
CA LEU A 147 1.78 -8.65 3.34
C LEU A 147 2.53 -8.55 2.00
N ARG A 148 3.66 -9.25 1.87
CA ARG A 148 4.44 -9.29 0.63
C ARG A 148 3.61 -9.86 -0.52
N LEU A 149 2.82 -10.92 -0.28
CA LEU A 149 1.95 -11.50 -1.30
C LEU A 149 0.84 -10.54 -1.74
N VAL A 150 0.26 -9.80 -0.80
CA VAL A 150 -0.76 -8.77 -1.10
C VAL A 150 -0.18 -7.68 -2.01
N HIS A 151 0.99 -7.15 -1.68
CA HIS A 151 1.62 -6.09 -2.47
C HIS A 151 2.14 -6.60 -3.82
N LEU A 152 2.65 -7.83 -3.89
CA LEU A 152 3.02 -8.45 -5.17
C LEU A 152 1.80 -8.62 -6.09
N PHE A 153 0.66 -9.02 -5.54
CA PHE A 153 -0.58 -9.10 -6.31
C PHE A 153 -1.01 -7.71 -6.81
N ASP A 154 -1.00 -6.70 -5.95
CA ASP A 154 -1.35 -5.32 -6.33
C ASP A 154 -0.40 -4.75 -7.41
N LEU A 155 0.91 -4.87 -7.20
CA LEU A 155 1.95 -4.46 -8.16
C LEU A 155 1.82 -5.19 -9.51
N SER A 156 1.37 -6.45 -9.52
CA SER A 156 1.19 -7.19 -10.78
C SER A 156 0.10 -6.63 -11.69
N HIS A 157 -0.79 -5.78 -11.16
CA HIS A 157 -1.82 -5.08 -11.92
C HIS A 157 -1.51 -3.59 -12.14
N ALA A 158 -0.54 -3.06 -11.39
CA ALA A 158 -0.15 -1.65 -11.44
C ALA A 158 0.49 -1.28 -12.78
N ALA A 159 0.41 0.00 -13.13
CA ALA A 159 1.18 0.58 -14.23
C ALA A 159 2.69 0.52 -13.91
N ASN A 160 3.52 0.50 -14.95
CA ASN A 160 4.98 0.47 -14.76
C ASN A 160 5.56 1.81 -14.27
N GLU A 161 4.83 2.92 -14.44
CA GLU A 161 5.23 4.27 -14.03
C GLU A 161 4.02 5.00 -13.43
N ASP A 162 4.26 5.79 -12.38
CA ASP A 162 3.25 6.63 -11.70
C ASP A 162 1.93 5.89 -11.40
N ALA A 163 2.05 4.62 -11.00
CA ALA A 163 0.92 3.74 -10.73
C ALA A 163 0.06 4.23 -9.56
N TYR A 164 0.67 4.90 -8.58
CA TYR A 164 0.00 5.44 -7.42
C TYR A 164 0.26 6.93 -7.26
N THR A 165 -0.81 7.67 -7.00
CA THR A 165 -0.77 9.08 -6.60
C THR A 165 -1.58 9.27 -5.33
N PHE A 166 -1.01 9.90 -4.31
CA PHE A 166 -1.69 10.23 -3.06
C PHE A 166 -2.14 11.68 -3.02
N TYR A 167 -3.29 11.92 -2.41
CA TYR A 167 -3.84 13.26 -2.17
C TYR A 167 -4.70 13.27 -0.91
N ASN A 168 -5.12 14.46 -0.46
CA ASN A 168 -5.86 14.66 0.79
C ASN A 168 -5.19 13.98 2.01
N ILE A 169 -3.86 14.11 2.10
CA ILE A 169 -3.09 13.54 3.19
C ILE A 169 -3.35 14.34 4.47
N GLU A 170 -3.76 13.66 5.53
CA GLU A 170 -3.97 14.23 6.86
C GLU A 170 -3.21 13.41 7.90
N VAL A 171 -2.44 14.07 8.77
CA VAL A 171 -1.68 13.43 9.84
C VAL A 171 -2.23 13.87 11.19
N ASN A 172 -2.53 12.90 12.06
CA ASN A 172 -2.96 13.13 13.43
C ASN A 172 -2.21 12.19 14.39
N GLY A 173 -1.14 12.71 14.99
CA GLY A 173 -0.24 11.91 15.82
C GLY A 173 0.48 10.86 14.97
N THR A 174 0.32 9.59 15.32
CA THR A 174 0.88 8.43 14.59
C THR A 174 -0.02 7.93 13.46
N THR A 175 -1.23 8.47 13.34
CA THR A 175 -2.19 8.05 12.32
C THR A 175 -2.09 8.96 11.10
N ILE A 176 -2.03 8.36 9.92
CA ILE A 176 -2.12 9.05 8.64
C ILE A 176 -3.33 8.55 7.86
N THR A 177 -4.04 9.46 7.22
CA THR A 177 -5.14 9.15 6.29
C THR A 177 -4.88 9.80 4.94
N TRP A 178 -5.29 9.14 3.87
CA TRP A 178 -5.13 9.67 2.51
C TRP A 178 -6.17 9.10 1.56
N ASP A 179 -6.31 9.75 0.42
CA ASP A 179 -6.96 9.21 -0.75
C ASP A 179 -5.90 8.86 -1.79
N HIS A 180 -6.21 7.96 -2.71
CA HIS A 180 -5.30 7.64 -3.80
C HIS A 180 -6.00 7.47 -5.13
N GLU A 181 -5.22 7.63 -6.19
CA GLU A 181 -5.51 7.15 -7.53
C GLU A 181 -4.51 6.05 -7.90
N TRP A 182 -5.03 4.95 -8.42
CA TRP A 182 -4.29 3.81 -8.93
C TRP A 182 -4.47 3.69 -10.45
N LYS A 183 -3.39 3.34 -11.16
CA LYS A 183 -3.40 3.13 -12.61
C LYS A 183 -2.86 1.74 -12.94
N SER A 184 -3.47 1.10 -13.93
CA SER A 184 -2.98 -0.15 -14.54
C SER A 184 -2.24 0.11 -15.84
N ASN A 185 -1.50 -0.89 -16.31
CA ASN A 185 -0.89 -0.88 -17.65
C ASN A 185 -1.94 -0.89 -18.78
N GLU A 186 -3.16 -1.37 -18.53
CA GLU A 186 -4.27 -1.29 -19.51
C GLU A 186 -4.96 0.09 -19.54
N GLY A 187 -4.50 1.05 -18.72
CA GLY A 187 -5.08 2.39 -18.65
C GLY A 187 -6.36 2.49 -17.81
N LEU A 188 -6.74 1.42 -17.08
CA LEU A 188 -7.78 1.48 -16.06
C LEU A 188 -7.31 2.37 -14.90
N ARG A 189 -8.24 3.15 -14.33
CA ARG A 189 -8.02 4.02 -13.18
C ARG A 189 -8.96 3.63 -12.04
N GLY A 190 -8.39 3.41 -10.87
CA GLY A 190 -9.11 3.21 -9.63
C GLY A 190 -8.88 4.39 -8.69
N CYS A 191 -9.84 4.68 -7.83
CA CYS A 191 -9.64 5.60 -6.72
C CYS A 191 -10.11 4.96 -5.42
N GLY A 192 -9.31 5.15 -4.37
CA GLY A 192 -9.65 4.80 -2.99
C GLY A 192 -9.81 6.06 -2.16
N GLN A 193 -10.87 6.13 -1.34
CA GLN A 193 -11.10 7.24 -0.42
C GLN A 193 -11.10 6.81 1.05
N GLY A 194 -10.26 7.45 1.86
CA GLY A 194 -10.17 7.17 3.29
C GLY A 194 -9.30 5.97 3.63
N HIS A 195 -8.15 5.83 2.97
CA HIS A 195 -7.10 4.96 3.49
C HIS A 195 -6.66 5.47 4.86
N SER A 196 -6.24 4.56 5.72
CA SER A 196 -5.62 4.94 6.98
C SER A 196 -4.51 3.98 7.36
N ALA A 197 -3.49 4.49 8.04
CA ALA A 197 -2.44 3.68 8.62
C ALA A 197 -1.99 4.27 9.96
N VAL A 198 -1.49 3.39 10.82
CA VAL A 198 -0.79 3.77 12.06
C VAL A 198 0.69 3.52 11.83
N VAL A 199 1.52 4.54 12.08
CA VAL A 199 2.97 4.50 11.94
C VAL A 199 3.61 4.48 13.33
N GLU A 200 4.43 3.47 13.58
CA GLU A 200 5.21 3.29 14.82
C GLU A 200 6.67 3.11 14.44
N ASP A 201 7.57 3.85 15.07
CA ASP A 201 9.02 3.78 14.83
C ASP A 201 9.41 3.89 13.33
N GLY A 202 8.69 4.74 12.58
CA GLY A 202 8.96 5.00 11.16
C GLY A 202 8.46 3.89 10.23
N LYS A 203 7.59 3.00 10.72
CA LYS A 203 7.03 1.89 9.97
C LYS A 203 5.53 1.77 10.16
N PHE A 204 4.81 1.30 9.15
CA PHE A 204 3.40 0.98 9.26
C PHE A 204 3.19 -0.18 10.22
N ALA A 205 2.55 0.05 11.37
CA ALA A 205 2.08 -1.00 12.28
C ALA A 205 0.72 -1.57 11.83
N SER A 206 -0.14 -0.74 11.25
CA SER A 206 -1.39 -1.19 10.63
C SER A 206 -1.76 -0.35 9.42
N TRP A 207 -2.52 -0.95 8.50
CA TRP A 207 -3.02 -0.30 7.30
C TRP A 207 -4.45 -0.79 7.01
N VAL A 208 -5.34 0.14 6.72
CA VAL A 208 -6.71 -0.11 6.25
C VAL A 208 -6.85 0.44 4.84
N PHE A 209 -7.12 -0.44 3.87
CA PHE A 209 -7.45 -0.03 2.52
C PHE A 209 -8.84 0.62 2.51
N ALA A 210 -8.97 1.70 1.74
CA ALA A 210 -10.27 2.30 1.48
C ALA A 210 -11.17 1.37 0.67
N GLU A 211 -12.46 1.73 0.63
CA GLU A 211 -13.34 1.25 -0.43
C GLU A 211 -12.84 1.75 -1.79
N PHE A 212 -12.72 0.84 -2.74
CA PHE A 212 -12.29 1.12 -4.10
C PHE A 212 -13.47 1.39 -5.03
N GLY A 213 -13.33 2.41 -5.88
CA GLY A 213 -14.22 2.69 -6.99
C GLY A 213 -13.46 3.00 -8.27
N PHE A 214 -14.14 2.94 -9.41
CA PHE A 214 -13.58 3.42 -10.68
C PHE A 214 -13.62 4.95 -10.76
N CYS A 215 -12.56 5.49 -11.34
CA CYS A 215 -12.43 6.85 -11.82
C CYS A 215 -12.28 6.84 -13.34
#